data_AF-A0A2V9Y6E5-F1
#
_entry.id   AF-A0A2V9Y6E5-F1
#
_cell.length_a   1.000
_cell.length_b   1.000
_cell.length_c   1.000
_cell.angle_alpha   90.00
_cell.angle_beta   90.00
_cell.angle_gamma   90.00
#
_symmetry.space_group_name_H-M   'P 1'
#
loop_
_entity.id
_entity.type
_entity.pdbx_description
1 polymer ?
#
loop_
_entity_poly.entity_id
_entity_poly.type
_entity_poly.pdbx_seq_one_letter_code
_entity_poly.pdbx_strand_id
1 'polypeptide(L)'
;MTIESRVFPDMDKAFATTVSPSPIVRKTAARAALVGFNDSTHMLLAECFRQFGIEPVPVISEAAERLRREKFEACVLPLASWTDSETVLEATRGSRSNSRCVIYGVGGSAQDTMRYSRYGINAMFQEPLERPAMLKLVRATRLLVLHEFRRYVRIPVMTEVSLVGDGRRVSATSIEISSGGMSIKTAEDFSSGVNVEISFALMTLPRVNVRGTVSWNKPRSLGVRFDSKDDRRLKIKTWIDSYLEN
;
A
#
# COMPACT_ATOMS: atom_id res chain seq x y z
N MET A 1 11.73 53.88 57.43
CA MET A 1 12.55 54.21 56.25
C MET A 1 13.87 53.49 56.46
N THR A 2 14.27 52.44 55.72
CA THR A 2 14.09 52.18 54.29
C THR A 2 14.31 50.68 54.00
N ILE A 3 13.26 50.05 53.46
CA ILE A 3 13.18 49.01 52.41
C ILE A 3 14.19 47.83 52.44
N GLU A 4 13.68 46.65 52.81
CA GLU A 4 14.27 45.33 52.55
C GLU A 4 14.24 45.00 51.04
N SER A 5 15.38 44.54 50.52
CA SER A 5 15.59 44.08 49.15
C SER A 5 14.87 42.75 48.89
N ARG A 6 13.84 42.77 48.03
CA ARG A 6 13.25 41.58 47.43
C ARG A 6 14.19 41.01 46.37
N VAL A 7 14.63 39.77 46.56
CA VAL A 7 15.28 38.96 45.53
C VAL A 7 14.18 38.33 44.67
N PHE A 8 14.14 38.67 43.38
CA PHE A 8 13.34 37.98 42.38
C PHE A 8 14.21 36.93 41.69
N PRO A 9 13.80 35.65 41.59
CA PRO A 9 14.50 34.70 40.74
C PRO A 9 14.14 34.93 39.27
N ASP A 10 15.20 34.94 38.47
CA ASP A 10 15.25 35.12 37.03
C ASP A 10 14.33 34.13 36.29
N MET A 11 13.46 34.63 35.41
CA MET A 11 12.44 33.85 34.71
C MET A 11 12.69 33.81 33.21
N ASP A 12 13.87 33.31 32.82
CA ASP A 12 14.18 32.95 31.44
C ASP A 12 14.38 31.44 31.31
N LYS A 13 13.26 30.71 31.22
CA LYS A 13 13.24 29.37 30.60
C LYS A 13 12.56 29.48 29.26
N ALA A 14 13.38 29.71 28.24
CA ALA A 14 13.01 29.55 26.84
C ALA A 14 12.42 28.14 26.62
N PHE A 15 11.16 28.08 26.16
CA PHE A 15 10.56 26.86 25.64
C PHE A 15 11.28 26.49 24.34
N ALA A 16 12.31 25.66 24.45
CA ALA A 16 12.91 25.01 23.30
C ALA A 16 11.83 24.15 22.62
N THR A 17 11.30 24.66 21.51
CA THR A 17 10.37 23.90 20.67
C THR A 17 11.20 22.87 19.91
N THR A 18 11.27 21.65 20.44
CA THR A 18 11.83 20.51 19.72
C THR A 18 10.93 20.22 18.54
N VAL A 19 11.29 20.76 17.37
CA VAL A 19 10.69 20.36 16.10
C VAL A 19 11.14 18.92 15.85
N SER A 20 10.27 17.98 16.19
CA SER A 20 10.44 16.57 15.81
C SER A 20 10.60 16.51 14.29
N PRO A 21 11.63 15.85 13.76
CA PRO A 21 11.75 15.69 12.32
C PRO A 21 10.49 14.98 11.82
N SER A 22 9.76 15.63 10.91
CA SER A 22 8.64 15.00 10.23
C SER A 22 9.15 13.72 9.57
N PRO A 23 8.51 12.56 9.80
CA PRO A 23 8.97 11.32 9.21
C PRO A 23 8.99 11.51 7.69
N ILE A 24 10.15 11.30 7.07
CA ILE A 24 10.30 11.27 5.62
C ILE A 24 9.40 10.14 5.13
N VAL A 25 8.20 10.48 4.67
CA VAL A 25 7.29 9.52 4.07
C VAL A 25 7.92 9.12 2.76
N ARG A 26 8.53 7.92 2.70
CA ARG A 26 8.86 7.31 1.41
C ARG A 26 7.56 7.25 0.60
N LYS A 27 7.55 7.89 -0.56
CA LYS A 27 6.42 7.84 -1.50
C LYS A 27 6.16 6.38 -1.82
N THR A 28 5.04 5.85 -1.34
CA THR A 28 4.67 4.45 -1.59
C THR A 28 4.12 4.38 -3.00
N ALA A 29 4.72 3.55 -3.85
CA ALA A 29 4.29 3.34 -5.23
C ALA A 29 4.00 1.86 -5.47
N ALA A 30 3.14 1.58 -6.45
CA ALA A 30 2.94 0.22 -6.93
C ALA A 30 4.23 -0.29 -7.56
N ARG A 31 4.59 -1.55 -7.33
CA ARG A 31 5.83 -2.17 -7.80
C ARG A 31 5.55 -3.20 -8.90
N ALA A 32 6.30 -3.13 -9.99
CA ALA A 32 6.30 -4.12 -11.06
C ALA A 32 7.63 -4.90 -11.06
N ALA A 33 7.59 -6.18 -10.74
CA ALA A 33 8.74 -7.07 -10.91
C ALA A 33 9.01 -7.29 -12.41
N LEU A 34 10.20 -6.94 -12.88
CA LEU A 34 10.67 -7.20 -14.24
C LEU A 34 11.66 -8.37 -14.19
N VAL A 35 11.21 -9.55 -14.63
CA VAL A 35 11.89 -10.82 -14.40
C VAL A 35 12.48 -11.36 -15.70
N GLY A 36 13.75 -11.80 -15.66
CA GLY A 36 14.33 -12.60 -16.74
C GLY A 36 14.56 -11.86 -18.06
N PHE A 37 14.73 -10.54 -18.03
CA PHE A 37 15.02 -9.72 -19.21
C PHE A 37 16.48 -9.29 -19.27
N ASN A 38 17.00 -9.13 -20.50
CA ASN A 38 18.26 -8.44 -20.74
C ASN A 38 18.15 -6.93 -20.46
N ASP A 39 19.28 -6.23 -20.43
CA ASP A 39 19.33 -4.81 -20.06
C ASP A 39 18.47 -3.92 -20.97
N SER A 40 18.47 -4.16 -22.29
CA SER A 40 17.72 -3.33 -23.24
C SER A 40 16.20 -3.48 -23.08
N THR A 41 15.70 -4.71 -22.98
CA THR A 41 14.28 -4.99 -22.73
C THR A 41 13.86 -4.49 -21.36
N HIS A 42 14.70 -4.68 -20.34
CA HIS A 42 14.45 -4.16 -19.00
C HIS A 42 14.30 -2.64 -19.01
N MET A 43 15.19 -1.91 -19.68
CA MET A 43 15.12 -0.45 -19.77
C MET A 43 13.85 0.05 -20.46
N LEU A 44 13.42 -0.61 -21.54
CA LEU A 44 12.18 -0.28 -22.24
C LEU A 44 10.94 -0.49 -21.36
N LEU A 45 10.85 -1.66 -20.71
CA LEU A 45 9.75 -1.97 -19.79
C LEU A 45 9.74 -1.01 -18.60
N ALA A 46 10.91 -0.77 -17.99
CA ALA A 46 11.04 0.11 -16.85
C ALA A 46 10.56 1.53 -17.16
N GLU A 47 10.97 2.08 -18.30
CA GLU A 47 10.53 3.39 -18.74
C GLU A 47 9.03 3.46 -19.02
N CYS A 48 8.46 2.39 -19.59
CA CYS A 48 7.03 2.29 -19.82
C CYS A 48 6.22 2.29 -18.51
N PHE A 49 6.60 1.48 -17.52
CA PHE A 49 5.89 1.42 -16.22
C PHE A 49 6.04 2.72 -15.42
N ARG A 50 7.23 3.32 -15.44
CA ARG A 50 7.52 4.56 -14.71
C ARG A 50 6.63 5.73 -15.17
N GLN A 51 6.33 5.82 -16.46
CA GLN A 51 5.39 6.83 -17.00
C GLN A 51 3.98 6.75 -16.41
N PHE A 52 3.61 5.62 -15.82
CA PHE A 52 2.31 5.41 -15.18
C PHE A 52 2.39 5.39 -13.64
N GLY A 53 3.50 5.84 -13.06
CA GLY A 53 3.70 5.88 -11.61
C GLY A 53 3.84 4.50 -10.97
N ILE A 54 4.27 3.50 -11.74
CA ILE A 54 4.55 2.15 -11.25
C ILE A 54 6.07 2.01 -11.20
N GLU A 55 6.61 1.69 -10.04
CA GLU A 55 8.04 1.48 -9.80
C GLU A 55 8.49 0.16 -10.42
N PRO A 56 9.33 0.18 -11.47
CA PRO A 56 9.90 -1.04 -12.02
C PRO A 56 11.01 -1.56 -11.10
N VAL A 57 10.96 -2.85 -10.77
CA VAL A 57 11.94 -3.52 -9.92
C VAL A 57 12.62 -4.61 -10.74
N PRO A 58 13.92 -4.49 -11.06
CA PRO A 58 14.66 -5.57 -11.69
C PRO A 58 14.70 -6.79 -10.78
N VAL A 59 14.41 -7.96 -11.34
CA VAL A 59 14.50 -9.27 -10.68
C VAL A 59 15.40 -10.17 -11.54
N ILE A 60 16.71 -10.03 -11.31
CA ILE A 60 17.77 -10.65 -12.13
C ILE A 60 18.08 -12.08 -11.66
N SER A 61 18.05 -12.31 -10.35
CA SER A 61 18.30 -13.61 -9.73
C SER A 61 17.22 -13.96 -8.70
N GLU A 62 17.10 -15.25 -8.40
CA GLU A 62 16.22 -15.79 -7.36
C GLU A 62 14.77 -15.33 -7.48
N ALA A 63 14.28 -15.19 -8.72
CA ALA A 63 12.99 -14.57 -8.99
C ALA A 63 11.84 -15.23 -8.22
N ALA A 64 11.79 -16.56 -8.21
CA ALA A 64 10.79 -17.30 -7.45
C ALA A 64 10.83 -16.98 -5.94
N GLU A 65 12.02 -16.86 -5.35
CA GLU A 65 12.16 -16.56 -3.92
C GLU A 65 11.74 -15.12 -3.59
N ARG A 66 12.14 -14.18 -4.45
CA ARG A 66 11.71 -12.78 -4.32
C ARG A 66 10.20 -12.65 -4.43
N LEU A 67 9.56 -13.35 -5.36
CA LEU A 67 8.10 -13.38 -5.49
C LEU A 67 7.40 -14.12 -4.33
N ARG A 68 8.11 -14.97 -3.57
CA ARG A 68 7.57 -15.54 -2.33
C ARG A 68 7.63 -14.56 -1.15
N ARG A 69 8.69 -13.74 -1.05
CA ARG A 69 8.97 -12.89 0.12
C ARG A 69 8.50 -11.45 0.00
N GLU A 70 8.73 -10.83 -1.14
CA GLU A 70 8.42 -9.42 -1.38
C GLU A 70 7.01 -9.24 -1.92
N LYS A 71 6.43 -8.04 -1.74
CA LYS A 71 5.15 -7.67 -2.36
C LYS A 71 5.39 -6.95 -3.69
N PHE A 72 4.69 -7.42 -4.72
CA PHE A 72 4.57 -6.78 -6.02
C PHE A 72 3.09 -6.68 -6.44
N GLU A 73 2.77 -5.63 -7.16
CA GLU A 73 1.44 -5.39 -7.73
C GLU A 73 1.36 -5.86 -9.19
N ALA A 74 2.50 -5.88 -9.87
CA ALA A 74 2.66 -6.47 -11.20
C ALA A 74 3.90 -7.37 -11.28
N CYS A 75 3.82 -8.39 -12.13
CA CYS A 75 4.94 -9.27 -12.49
C CYS A 75 4.99 -9.37 -14.01
N VAL A 76 6.13 -9.04 -14.60
CA VAL A 76 6.38 -9.07 -16.03
C VAL A 76 7.48 -10.08 -16.28
N LEU A 77 7.22 -11.04 -17.15
CA LEU A 77 8.15 -12.13 -17.45
C LEU A 77 8.02 -12.60 -18.90
N PRO A 78 9.12 -13.06 -19.54
CA PRO A 78 9.06 -13.77 -20.80
C PRO A 78 8.30 -15.10 -20.64
N LEU A 79 7.59 -15.56 -21.68
CA LEU A 79 6.90 -16.86 -21.64
C LEU A 79 7.60 -17.97 -22.43
N ALA A 80 8.29 -17.64 -23.52
CA ALA A 80 8.91 -18.65 -24.39
C ALA A 80 10.43 -18.76 -24.23
N SER A 81 11.11 -17.64 -24.00
CA SER A 81 12.58 -17.57 -24.05
C SER A 81 13.27 -17.86 -22.72
N TRP A 82 12.52 -18.10 -21.64
CA TRP A 82 13.08 -18.24 -20.30
C TRP A 82 12.61 -19.50 -19.60
N THR A 83 13.56 -20.30 -19.13
CA THR A 83 13.35 -21.63 -18.55
C THR A 83 12.56 -21.60 -17.25
N ASP A 84 12.68 -20.51 -16.49
CA ASP A 84 12.16 -20.43 -15.12
C ASP A 84 10.74 -19.83 -15.05
N SER A 85 10.12 -19.60 -16.21
CA SER A 85 8.81 -18.94 -16.33
C SER A 85 7.74 -19.66 -15.49
N GLU A 86 7.65 -20.99 -15.58
CA GLU A 86 6.68 -21.78 -14.82
C GLU A 86 6.92 -21.67 -13.31
N THR A 87 8.17 -21.79 -12.87
CA THR A 87 8.57 -21.66 -11.47
C THR A 87 8.22 -20.29 -10.89
N VAL A 88 8.42 -19.21 -11.65
CA VAL A 88 8.06 -17.85 -11.21
C VAL A 88 6.56 -17.64 -11.17
N LEU A 89 5.81 -18.18 -12.14
CA LEU A 89 4.35 -18.11 -12.14
C LEU A 89 3.76 -18.86 -10.94
N GLU A 90 4.31 -20.04 -10.61
CA GLU A 90 3.94 -20.80 -9.41
C GLU A 90 4.24 -20.03 -8.13
N ALA A 91 5.45 -19.48 -8.00
CA ALA A 91 5.82 -18.67 -6.85
C ALA A 91 4.91 -17.44 -6.70
N THR A 92 4.57 -16.78 -7.82
CA THR A 92 3.69 -15.62 -7.84
C THR A 92 2.29 -15.97 -7.35
N ARG A 93 1.67 -17.02 -7.91
CA ARG A 93 0.30 -17.41 -7.55
C ARG A 93 0.18 -18.12 -6.21
N GLY A 94 1.20 -18.88 -5.82
CA GLY A 94 1.26 -19.58 -4.54
C GLY A 94 1.61 -18.67 -3.35
N SER A 95 2.17 -17.49 -3.59
CA SER A 95 2.52 -16.54 -2.52
C SER A 95 1.30 -15.80 -1.98
N ARG A 96 1.16 -15.74 -0.64
CA ARG A 96 0.13 -14.92 0.02
C ARG A 96 0.20 -13.45 -0.41
N SER A 97 1.40 -12.93 -0.62
CA SER A 97 1.62 -11.53 -0.99
C SER A 97 1.32 -11.25 -2.46
N ASN A 98 1.48 -12.24 -3.36
CA ASN A 98 1.41 -12.02 -4.81
C ASN A 98 0.35 -12.84 -5.55
N SER A 99 -0.47 -13.63 -4.84
CA SER A 99 -1.55 -14.44 -5.41
C SER A 99 -2.51 -13.65 -6.33
N ARG A 100 -2.65 -12.34 -6.11
CA ARG A 100 -3.49 -11.42 -6.92
C ARG A 100 -2.70 -10.42 -7.78
N CYS A 101 -1.38 -10.57 -7.85
CA CYS A 101 -0.50 -9.73 -8.67
C CYS A 101 -0.91 -9.77 -10.16
N VAL A 102 -0.84 -8.62 -10.84
CA VAL A 102 -1.16 -8.53 -12.28
C VAL A 102 0.01 -9.10 -13.09
N ILE A 103 -0.22 -10.17 -13.84
CA ILE A 103 0.82 -10.87 -14.60
C ILE A 103 0.80 -10.41 -16.05
N TYR A 104 1.95 -9.96 -16.54
CA TYR A 104 2.20 -9.62 -17.94
C TYR A 104 3.17 -10.63 -18.55
N GLY A 105 2.74 -11.35 -19.58
CA GLY A 105 3.65 -12.15 -20.40
C GLY A 105 4.32 -11.28 -21.47
N VAL A 106 5.57 -11.59 -21.81
CA VAL A 106 6.28 -11.01 -22.95
C VAL A 106 6.57 -12.11 -23.97
N GLY A 107 6.19 -11.87 -25.21
CA GLY A 107 6.38 -12.81 -26.32
C GLY A 107 5.59 -14.11 -26.15
N GLY A 108 6.10 -15.16 -26.80
CA GLY A 108 5.51 -16.48 -26.78
C GLY A 108 4.44 -16.73 -27.82
N SER A 109 4.21 -18.01 -28.08
CA SER A 109 3.24 -18.52 -29.04
C SER A 109 1.85 -18.67 -28.41
N ALA A 110 0.85 -18.98 -29.25
CA ALA A 110 -0.46 -19.42 -28.77
C ALA A 110 -0.35 -20.66 -27.85
N GLN A 111 0.62 -21.54 -28.09
CA GLN A 111 0.85 -22.72 -27.26
C GLN A 111 1.38 -22.34 -25.88
N ASP A 112 2.32 -21.39 -25.79
CA ASP A 112 2.84 -20.91 -24.51
C ASP A 112 1.74 -20.23 -23.68
N THR A 113 0.88 -19.46 -24.35
CA THR A 113 -0.28 -18.84 -23.70
C THR A 113 -1.24 -19.89 -23.13
N MET A 114 -1.51 -20.97 -23.89
CA MET A 114 -2.34 -22.07 -23.40
C MET A 114 -1.67 -22.82 -22.23
N ARG A 115 -0.36 -23.10 -22.32
CA ARG A 115 0.42 -23.75 -21.27
C ARG A 115 0.31 -23.02 -19.93
N TYR A 116 0.37 -21.69 -19.95
CA TYR A 116 0.36 -20.87 -18.74
C TYR A 116 -1.02 -20.33 -18.36
N SER A 117 -2.08 -20.74 -19.05
CA SER A 117 -3.46 -20.27 -18.82
C SER A 117 -3.92 -20.44 -17.36
N ARG A 118 -3.51 -21.51 -16.67
CA ARG A 118 -3.84 -21.77 -15.25
C ARG A 118 -3.36 -20.69 -14.28
N TYR A 119 -2.34 -19.91 -14.66
CA TYR A 119 -1.82 -18.83 -13.84
C TYR A 119 -2.56 -17.50 -14.07
N GLY A 120 -3.48 -17.44 -15.03
CA GLY A 120 -4.27 -16.24 -15.29
C GLY A 120 -3.38 -15.04 -15.65
N ILE A 121 -2.73 -15.13 -16.82
CA ILE A 121 -1.98 -14.01 -17.40
C ILE A 121 -2.97 -12.90 -17.77
N ASN A 122 -2.74 -11.70 -17.28
CA ASN A 122 -3.67 -10.57 -17.43
C ASN A 122 -3.49 -9.84 -18.77
N ALA A 123 -2.26 -9.81 -19.29
CA ALA A 123 -1.93 -9.07 -20.50
C ALA A 123 -0.66 -9.62 -21.15
N MET A 124 -0.52 -9.40 -22.46
CA MET A 124 0.59 -9.88 -23.26
C MET A 124 1.25 -8.73 -24.03
N PHE A 125 2.55 -8.55 -23.84
CA PHE A 125 3.36 -7.75 -24.75
C PHE A 125 3.77 -8.61 -25.94
N GLN A 126 3.49 -8.13 -27.15
CA GLN A 126 3.92 -8.79 -28.38
C GLN A 126 5.36 -8.40 -28.69
N GLU A 127 6.14 -9.36 -29.20
CA GLU A 127 7.48 -9.09 -29.73
C GLU A 127 7.39 -8.80 -31.24
N PRO A 128 8.19 -7.86 -31.77
CA PRO A 128 9.16 -7.02 -31.06
C PRO A 128 8.47 -5.97 -30.16
N LEU A 129 9.14 -5.62 -29.06
CA LEU A 129 8.63 -4.65 -28.09
C LEU A 129 8.65 -3.23 -28.67
N GLU A 130 7.50 -2.78 -29.16
CA GLU A 130 7.33 -1.42 -29.68
C GLU A 130 6.75 -0.47 -28.62
N ARG A 131 7.43 0.66 -28.40
CA ARG A 131 7.05 1.65 -27.36
C ARG A 131 5.58 2.10 -27.45
N PRO A 132 4.99 2.42 -28.62
CA PRO A 132 3.58 2.82 -28.69
C PRO A 132 2.61 1.72 -28.21
N ALA A 133 2.87 0.47 -28.61
CA ALA A 133 2.05 -0.68 -28.20
C ALA A 133 2.18 -0.96 -26.69
N MET A 134 3.40 -0.88 -26.16
CA MET A 134 3.66 -1.04 -24.72
C MET A 134 2.92 0.02 -23.90
N LEU A 135 3.00 1.29 -24.28
CA LEU A 135 2.32 2.38 -23.59
C LEU A 135 0.81 2.21 -23.61
N LYS A 136 0.24 1.75 -24.74
CA LYS A 136 -1.18 1.46 -24.86
C LYS A 136 -1.60 0.33 -23.91
N LEU A 137 -0.82 -0.75 -23.86
CA LEU A 137 -1.10 -1.89 -22.99
C LEU A 137 -1.05 -1.51 -21.52
N VAL A 138 0.07 -0.90 -21.07
CA VAL A 138 0.24 -0.50 -19.67
C VAL A 138 -0.82 0.52 -19.25
N ARG A 139 -1.19 1.47 -20.13
CA ARG A 139 -2.30 2.40 -19.87
C ARG A 139 -3.62 1.65 -19.65
N ALA A 140 -3.93 0.68 -20.52
CA ALA A 140 -5.18 -0.09 -20.45
C ALA A 140 -5.28 -0.95 -19.19
N THR A 141 -4.15 -1.44 -18.68
CA THR A 141 -4.10 -2.35 -17.52
C THR A 141 -3.70 -1.67 -16.21
N ARG A 142 -3.28 -0.39 -16.24
CA ARG A 142 -2.80 0.37 -15.08
C ARG A 142 -3.75 0.28 -13.88
N LEU A 143 -5.06 0.37 -14.12
CA LEU A 143 -6.05 0.35 -13.05
C LEU A 143 -6.10 -1.00 -12.31
N LEU A 144 -5.73 -2.11 -12.94
CA LEU A 144 -5.61 -3.41 -12.28
C LEU A 144 -4.45 -3.40 -11.28
N VAL A 145 -3.29 -2.85 -11.69
CA VAL A 145 -2.09 -2.75 -10.85
C VAL A 145 -2.36 -1.83 -9.67
N LEU A 146 -2.96 -0.65 -9.92
CA LEU A 146 -3.29 0.29 -8.85
C LEU A 146 -4.39 -0.22 -7.93
N HIS A 147 -5.33 -1.05 -8.42
CA HIS A 147 -6.32 -1.68 -7.57
C HIS A 147 -5.67 -2.64 -6.57
N GLU A 148 -4.73 -3.46 -7.03
CA GLU A 148 -3.95 -4.34 -6.16
C GLU A 148 -3.11 -3.52 -5.17
N PHE A 149 -2.45 -2.46 -5.61
CA PHE A 149 -1.70 -1.55 -4.73
C PHE A 149 -2.57 -0.98 -3.59
N ARG A 150 -3.71 -0.36 -3.94
CA ARG A 150 -4.63 0.30 -3.01
C ARG A 150 -5.24 -0.65 -1.98
N ARG A 151 -5.28 -1.95 -2.29
CA ARG A 151 -5.78 -2.98 -1.39
C ARG A 151 -4.81 -3.25 -0.23
N TYR A 152 -3.51 -3.10 -0.45
CA TYR A 152 -2.47 -3.45 0.51
C TYR A 152 -1.71 -2.26 1.07
N VAL A 153 -1.79 -1.09 0.45
CA VAL A 153 -1.14 0.12 0.95
C VAL A 153 -1.71 0.55 2.31
N ARG A 154 -0.80 0.90 3.22
CA ARG A 154 -1.06 1.24 4.62
C ARG A 154 -0.26 2.49 4.94
N ILE A 155 -0.95 3.63 5.03
CA ILE A 155 -0.31 4.92 5.24
C ILE A 155 -0.10 5.09 6.75
N PRO A 156 1.14 5.25 7.23
CA PRO A 156 1.39 5.53 8.64
C PRO A 156 0.86 6.94 8.95
N VAL A 157 -0.19 7.01 9.78
CA VAL A 157 -0.79 8.27 10.23
C VAL A 157 -1.10 8.12 11.70
N MET A 158 -0.58 9.03 12.50
CA MET A 158 -0.87 9.13 13.92
C MET A 158 -1.89 10.26 14.13
N THR A 159 -3.15 9.92 14.37
CA THR A 159 -4.21 10.86 14.75
C THR A 159 -4.98 10.31 15.94
N GLU A 160 -5.55 11.20 16.73
CA GLU A 160 -6.54 10.81 17.73
C GLU A 160 -7.75 10.16 17.05
N VAL A 161 -8.22 9.06 17.65
CA VAL A 161 -9.39 8.31 17.22
C VAL A 161 -10.32 8.17 18.42
N SER A 162 -11.55 8.64 18.32
CA SER A 162 -12.61 8.29 19.26
C SER A 162 -13.30 7.03 18.74
N LEU A 163 -13.25 5.97 19.53
CA LEU A 163 -13.86 4.68 19.21
C LEU A 163 -15.04 4.43 20.14
N VAL A 164 -16.19 4.12 19.57
CA VAL A 164 -17.43 3.80 20.29
C VAL A 164 -17.85 2.38 19.96
N GLY A 165 -17.96 1.53 20.98
CA GLY A 165 -18.32 0.12 20.86
C GLY A 165 -18.53 -0.50 22.24
N ASP A 166 -19.27 -1.60 22.33
CA ASP A 166 -19.60 -2.28 23.59
C ASP A 166 -20.17 -1.32 24.67
N GLY A 167 -20.99 -0.34 24.26
CA GLY A 167 -21.61 0.63 25.15
C GLY A 167 -20.66 1.68 25.75
N ARG A 168 -19.39 1.72 25.34
CA ARG A 168 -18.39 2.67 25.85
C ARG A 168 -17.73 3.48 24.73
N ARG A 169 -17.16 4.62 25.13
CA ARG A 169 -16.34 5.49 24.28
C ARG A 169 -14.91 5.50 24.81
N VAL A 170 -13.96 5.30 23.91
CA VAL A 170 -12.53 5.25 24.20
C VAL A 170 -11.81 6.27 23.32
N SER A 171 -10.83 6.99 23.87
CA SER A 171 -9.86 7.75 23.07
C SER A 171 -8.63 6.89 22.82
N ALA A 172 -8.17 6.87 21.58
CA ALA A 172 -7.10 6.02 21.09
C ALA A 172 -6.29 6.77 20.02
N THR A 173 -5.26 6.13 19.47
CA THR A 173 -4.44 6.74 18.41
C THR A 173 -4.29 5.77 17.24
N SER A 174 -4.44 6.24 16.01
CA SER A 174 -4.16 5.40 14.83
C SER A 174 -2.66 5.07 14.73
N ILE A 175 -2.34 3.95 14.08
CA ILE A 175 -0.98 3.52 13.73
C ILE A 175 -0.78 3.71 12.22
N GLU A 176 -1.71 3.15 11.44
CA GLU A 176 -1.78 3.28 10.00
C GLU A 176 -3.25 3.24 9.54
N ILE A 177 -3.49 3.75 8.34
CA ILE A 177 -4.80 3.70 7.67
C ILE A 177 -4.69 3.18 6.23
N SER A 178 -5.72 2.44 5.81
CA SER A 178 -5.98 2.01 4.44
C SER A 178 -7.41 2.37 4.03
N SER A 179 -7.75 2.20 2.75
CA SER A 179 -9.09 2.49 2.22
C SER A 179 -10.20 1.61 2.82
N GLY A 180 -9.84 0.50 3.45
CA GLY A 180 -10.77 -0.47 4.03
C GLY A 180 -10.67 -0.65 5.55
N GLY A 181 -9.80 0.09 6.24
CA GLY A 181 -9.62 -0.06 7.68
C GLY A 181 -8.39 0.65 8.21
N MET A 182 -8.20 0.60 9.53
CA MET A 182 -7.03 1.14 10.22
C MET A 182 -6.59 0.27 11.38
N SER A 183 -5.33 0.42 11.75
CA SER A 183 -4.78 -0.11 13.00
C SER A 183 -4.80 0.99 14.05
N ILE A 184 -5.22 0.65 15.27
CA ILE A 184 -5.40 1.59 16.38
C ILE A 184 -4.59 1.07 17.57
N LYS A 185 -3.81 1.96 18.18
CA LYS A 185 -3.16 1.78 19.48
C LYS A 185 -4.10 2.24 20.59
N THR A 186 -4.40 1.36 21.52
CA THR A 186 -5.33 1.59 22.64
C THR A 186 -4.92 0.74 23.82
N ALA A 187 -5.14 1.21 25.05
CA ALA A 187 -4.99 0.38 26.26
C ALA A 187 -6.24 -0.48 26.53
N GLU A 188 -7.36 -0.15 25.89
CA GLU A 188 -8.65 -0.81 26.07
C GLU A 188 -8.81 -2.00 25.13
N ASP A 189 -9.34 -3.10 25.67
CA ASP A 189 -9.54 -4.35 24.94
C ASP A 189 -10.92 -4.43 24.29
N PHE A 190 -10.98 -4.70 22.99
CA PHE A 190 -12.24 -5.00 22.29
C PHE A 190 -12.21 -6.43 21.74
N SER A 191 -13.32 -7.13 21.87
CA SER A 191 -13.48 -8.46 21.28
C SER A 191 -13.46 -8.40 19.75
N SER A 192 -12.85 -9.39 19.10
CA SER A 192 -12.92 -9.52 17.65
C SER A 192 -14.38 -9.75 17.22
N GLY A 193 -14.80 -9.13 16.13
CA GLY A 193 -16.17 -9.17 15.62
C GLY A 193 -17.09 -8.09 16.16
N VAL A 194 -16.67 -7.30 17.16
CA VAL A 194 -17.50 -6.20 17.70
C VAL A 194 -17.65 -5.08 16.68
N ASN A 195 -18.88 -4.60 16.53
CA ASN A 195 -19.19 -3.43 15.72
C ASN A 195 -18.81 -2.16 16.50
N VAL A 196 -18.12 -1.27 15.81
CA VAL A 196 -17.65 -0.01 16.37
C VAL A 196 -18.00 1.14 15.43
N GLU A 197 -18.17 2.33 15.96
CA GLU A 197 -18.08 3.58 15.21
C GLU A 197 -16.79 4.28 15.61
N ILE A 198 -15.98 4.66 14.62
CA ILE A 198 -14.75 5.41 14.85
C ILE A 198 -14.89 6.82 14.29
N SER A 199 -14.31 7.78 14.99
CA SER A 199 -14.28 9.20 14.64
C SER A 199 -12.86 9.73 14.69
N PHE A 200 -12.38 10.29 13.58
CA PHE A 200 -11.03 10.83 13.48
C PHE A 200 -10.96 11.89 12.37
N ALA A 201 -9.92 12.71 12.36
CA ALA A 201 -9.59 13.62 11.27
C ALA A 201 -8.24 13.23 10.68
N LEU A 202 -7.96 13.61 9.44
CA LEU A 202 -6.63 13.50 8.84
C LEU A 202 -6.19 14.89 8.38
N MET A 203 -4.92 15.05 8.02
CA MET A 203 -4.29 16.34 7.66
C MET A 203 -5.22 17.31 6.91
N THR A 204 -5.74 16.89 5.76
CA THR A 204 -6.63 17.67 4.89
C THR A 204 -8.06 17.12 4.86
N LEU A 205 -8.36 16.10 5.65
CA LEU A 205 -9.68 15.49 5.73
C LEU A 205 -10.36 15.92 7.03
N PRO A 206 -11.46 16.71 6.97
CA PRO A 206 -12.26 17.04 8.14
C PRO A 206 -12.71 15.78 8.87
N ARG A 207 -13.07 15.93 10.15
CA ARG A 207 -13.47 14.79 10.99
C ARG A 207 -14.53 13.93 10.31
N VAL A 208 -14.25 12.64 10.18
CA VAL A 208 -15.15 11.63 9.63
C VAL A 208 -15.56 10.66 10.72
N ASN A 209 -16.80 10.19 10.64
CA ASN A 209 -17.31 9.09 11.44
C ASN A 209 -17.58 7.93 10.50
N VAL A 210 -17.11 6.73 10.81
CA VAL A 210 -17.32 5.55 9.97
C VAL A 210 -17.57 4.33 10.84
N ARG A 211 -18.54 3.50 10.44
CA ARG A 211 -18.77 2.19 11.07
C ARG A 211 -17.69 1.21 10.66
N GLY A 212 -17.41 0.28 11.55
CA GLY A 212 -16.51 -0.82 11.26
C GLY A 212 -16.69 -1.97 12.23
N THR A 213 -15.84 -2.96 12.07
CA THR A 213 -15.81 -4.14 12.91
C THR A 213 -14.38 -4.40 13.34
N VAL A 214 -14.17 -4.73 14.61
CA VAL A 214 -12.86 -5.18 15.10
C VAL A 214 -12.52 -6.49 14.39
N SER A 215 -11.45 -6.47 13.59
CA SER A 215 -11.05 -7.57 12.71
C SER A 215 -9.93 -8.44 13.28
N TRP A 216 -9.16 -7.88 14.21
CA TRP A 216 -8.17 -8.55 15.03
C TRP A 216 -7.86 -7.65 16.24
N ASN A 217 -7.37 -8.26 17.31
CA ASN A 217 -6.81 -7.58 18.47
C ASN A 217 -5.47 -8.22 18.85
N LYS A 218 -4.61 -7.42 19.46
CA LYS A 218 -3.30 -7.77 20.01
C LYS A 218 -3.10 -6.93 21.27
N PRO A 219 -2.14 -7.27 22.15
CA PRO A 219 -1.82 -6.41 23.28
C PRO A 219 -1.58 -4.97 22.82
N ARG A 220 -2.34 -4.03 23.39
CA ARG A 220 -2.28 -2.58 23.13
C ARG A 220 -2.61 -2.13 21.70
N SER A 221 -3.14 -2.99 20.84
CA SER A 221 -3.53 -2.61 19.48
C SER A 221 -4.65 -3.47 18.91
N LEU A 222 -5.46 -2.86 18.05
CA LEU A 222 -6.52 -3.56 17.34
C LEU A 222 -6.63 -3.06 15.90
N GLY A 223 -7.21 -3.87 15.04
CA GLY A 223 -7.52 -3.49 13.67
C GLY A 223 -9.01 -3.33 13.46
N VAL A 224 -9.45 -2.15 13.03
CA VAL A 224 -10.83 -1.91 12.62
C VAL A 224 -10.93 -2.02 11.11
N ARG A 225 -11.80 -2.90 10.62
CA ARG A 225 -12.20 -2.95 9.21
C ARG A 225 -13.42 -2.05 9.03
N PHE A 226 -13.38 -1.11 8.09
CA PHE A 226 -14.52 -0.26 7.79
C PHE A 226 -15.66 -1.08 7.16
N ASP A 227 -16.88 -0.75 7.53
CA ASP A 227 -18.09 -1.33 6.93
C ASP A 227 -18.14 -0.97 5.46
N SER A 228 -18.16 -1.97 4.57
CA SER A 228 -18.16 -1.75 3.12
C SER A 228 -19.41 -1.03 2.62
N LYS A 229 -20.51 -1.09 3.39
CA LYS A 229 -21.81 -0.45 3.12
C LYS A 229 -21.92 0.96 3.70
N ASP A 230 -20.93 1.43 4.44
CA ASP A 230 -20.93 2.81 4.98
C ASP A 230 -20.25 3.76 3.98
N ASP A 231 -21.06 4.54 3.26
CA ASP A 231 -20.58 5.48 2.23
C ASP A 231 -19.65 6.57 2.78
N ARG A 232 -19.66 6.82 4.11
CA ARG A 232 -18.72 7.78 4.74
C ARG A 232 -17.26 7.34 4.55
N ARG A 233 -17.01 6.04 4.34
CA ARG A 233 -15.67 5.52 4.01
C ARG A 233 -15.14 6.02 2.67
N LEU A 234 -16.01 6.45 1.75
CA LEU A 234 -15.59 6.95 0.44
C LEU A 234 -14.75 8.21 0.58
N LYS A 235 -15.04 9.07 1.57
CA LYS A 235 -14.20 10.23 1.89
C LYS A 235 -12.78 9.84 2.28
N ILE A 236 -12.65 8.78 3.08
CA ILE A 236 -11.34 8.22 3.47
C ILE A 236 -10.63 7.65 2.25
N LYS A 237 -11.34 6.89 1.41
CA LYS A 237 -10.80 6.32 0.17
C LYS A 237 -10.27 7.43 -0.75
N THR A 238 -11.06 8.47 -1.01
CA THR A 238 -10.64 9.61 -1.84
C THR A 238 -9.41 10.30 -1.27
N TRP A 239 -9.37 10.52 0.04
CA TRP A 239 -8.19 11.11 0.69
C TRP A 239 -6.94 10.25 0.51
N ILE A 240 -7.05 8.92 0.66
CA ILE A 240 -5.95 7.98 0.45
C ILE A 240 -5.50 8.00 -1.00
N ASP A 241 -6.43 7.96 -1.95
CA ASP A 241 -6.10 8.02 -3.38
C ASP A 241 -5.34 9.31 -3.72
N SER A 242 -5.79 10.48 -3.22
CA SER A 242 -5.08 11.75 -3.38
C SER A 242 -3.73 11.78 -2.67
N TYR A 243 -3.59 11.14 -1.51
CA TYR A 243 -2.33 11.05 -0.78
C TYR A 243 -1.27 10.26 -1.56
N LEU A 244 -1.68 9.23 -2.31
CA LEU A 244 -0.77 8.38 -3.08
C LEU A 244 -0.37 8.99 -4.44
N GLU A 245 -1.18 9.91 -4.97
CA GLU A 245 -0.90 10.60 -6.23
C GLU A 245 0.08 11.78 -6.05
N ASN A 246 0.10 12.41 -4.87
CA ASN A 246 0.97 13.53 -4.50
C ASN A 246 2.37 13.09 -4.07
#